data_AF-A0A2H0UKD9-F1
#
_entry.id   AF-A0A2H0UKD9-F1
#
_cell.length_a   1.000
_cell.length_b   1.000
_cell.length_c   1.000
_cell.angle_alpha   90.00
_cell.angle_beta   90.00
_cell.angle_gamma   90.00
#
_symmetry.space_group_name_H-M   'P 1'
#
loop_
_entity.id
_entity.type
_entity.pdbx_description
1 polymer ?
#
loop_
_entity_poly.entity_id
_entity_poly.type
_entity_poly.pdbx_seq_one_letter_code
_entity_poly.pdbx_strand_id
1 'polypeptide(L)'
;MNQLRKNIMRRVYYAYALRQLKHPVVSHSAVFVVALFMFTKAVSVPDVWRNMMEIKVGEVFGFLTSALLNTDSLTWFLLALMSVTLISMFWKTLREHNEALYTDEGGWALR
;
A
#
# COMPACT_ATOMS: atom_id res chain seq x y z
N MET A 1 -31.30 17.38 28.42
CA MET A 1 -30.85 18.05 27.18
C MET A 1 -29.64 17.39 26.46
N ASN A 2 -29.13 16.22 26.88
CA ASN A 2 -27.89 15.64 26.30
C ASN A 2 -28.07 14.60 25.18
N GLN A 3 -29.28 14.04 24.99
CA GLN A 3 -29.46 12.96 24.01
C GLN A 3 -29.50 13.45 22.56
N LEU A 4 -30.03 14.66 22.33
CA LEU A 4 -30.11 15.26 20.99
C LEU A 4 -28.71 15.55 20.42
N ARG A 5 -27.83 16.16 21.24
CA ARG A 5 -26.44 16.44 20.88
C ARG A 5 -25.64 15.17 20.57
N LYS A 6 -25.88 14.09 21.33
CA LYS A 6 -25.22 12.78 21.13
C LYS A 6 -25.60 12.14 19.79
N ASN A 7 -26.87 12.25 19.38
CA ASN A 7 -27.33 11.74 18.08
C ASN A 7 -26.78 12.56 16.90
N ILE A 8 -26.70 13.88 17.03
CA ILE A 8 -26.11 14.75 16.00
C ILE A 8 -24.62 14.45 15.84
N MET A 9 -23.86 14.33 16.94
CA MET A 9 -22.43 13.98 16.88
C MET A 9 -22.18 12.64 16.19
N ARG A 10 -22.98 11.60 16.46
CA ARG A 10 -22.83 10.29 15.78
C ARG A 10 -22.96 10.41 14.27
N ARG A 11 -23.96 11.16 13.78
CA ARG A 11 -24.16 11.35 12.33
C ARG A 11 -22.98 12.07 11.68
N VAL A 12 -22.42 13.07 12.35
CA VAL A 12 -21.23 13.79 11.86
C VAL A 12 -20.02 12.86 11.80
N TYR A 13 -19.79 12.03 12.83
CA TYR A 13 -18.71 11.04 12.81
C TYR A 13 -18.88 10.00 11.71
N TYR A 14 -20.09 9.49 11.49
CA TYR A 14 -20.34 8.55 10.38
C TYR A 14 -20.12 9.21 9.02
N ALA A 15 -20.59 10.43 8.81
CA ALA A 15 -20.39 11.15 7.56
C ALA A 15 -18.90 11.45 7.32
N TYR A 16 -18.16 11.83 8.37
CA TYR A 16 -16.72 12.05 8.30
C TYR A 16 -15.95 10.75 7.99
N ALA A 17 -16.26 9.66 8.68
CA ALA A 17 -15.67 8.35 8.43
C ALA A 17 -15.95 7.85 7.00
N LEU A 18 -17.20 8.00 6.52
CA LEU A 18 -17.57 7.67 5.14
C LEU A 18 -16.83 8.53 4.11
N ARG A 19 -16.54 9.80 4.45
CA ARG A 19 -15.75 10.70 3.59
C ARG A 19 -14.28 10.31 3.55
N GLN A 20 -13.71 9.91 4.68
CA GLN A 20 -12.35 9.35 4.75
C GLN A 20 -12.23 8.04 3.95
N LEU A 21 -13.22 7.15 4.05
CA LEU A 21 -13.24 5.87 3.32
C LEU A 21 -13.31 6.07 1.79
N LYS A 22 -13.92 7.16 1.33
CA LYS A 22 -13.93 7.53 -0.10
C LYS A 22 -12.60 8.13 -0.56
N HIS A 23 -11.68 8.44 0.34
CA HIS A 23 -10.39 8.96 -0.07
C HIS A 23 -9.58 7.82 -0.73
N PRO A 24 -9.12 7.97 -1.97
CA PRO A 24 -8.39 6.92 -2.69
C PRO A 24 -7.11 6.47 -1.96
N VAL A 25 -6.54 7.33 -1.12
CA VAL A 25 -5.39 6.99 -0.26
C VAL A 25 -5.78 5.95 0.80
N VAL A 26 -6.98 6.06 1.39
CA VAL A 26 -7.47 5.12 2.41
C VAL A 26 -7.81 3.77 1.78
N SER A 27 -8.39 3.76 0.57
CA SER A 27 -8.66 2.48 -0.12
C SER A 27 -7.38 1.76 -0.53
N HIS A 28 -6.39 2.46 -1.09
CA HIS A 28 -5.12 1.85 -1.49
C HIS A 28 -4.32 1.34 -0.29
N SER A 29 -4.27 2.11 0.80
CA SER A 29 -3.63 1.66 2.04
C SER A 29 -4.32 0.45 2.67
N ALA A 30 -5.66 0.41 2.66
CA ALA A 30 -6.40 -0.76 3.13
C ALA A 30 -6.07 -2.02 2.32
N VAL A 31 -6.07 -1.92 0.98
CA VAL A 31 -5.69 -3.03 0.10
C VAL A 31 -4.24 -3.46 0.35
N PHE A 32 -3.31 -2.51 0.51
CA PHE A 32 -1.91 -2.80 0.79
C PHE A 32 -1.74 -3.54 2.13
N VAL A 33 -2.42 -3.11 3.19
CA VAL A 33 -2.35 -3.76 4.51
C VAL A 33 -2.91 -5.18 4.45
N VAL A 34 -4.03 -5.40 3.75
CA VAL A 34 -4.59 -6.75 3.57
C VAL A 34 -3.64 -7.63 2.76
N ALA A 35 -3.05 -7.11 1.68
CA ALA A 35 -2.08 -7.83 0.87
C ALA A 35 -0.82 -8.18 1.68
N LEU A 36 -0.30 -7.24 2.47
CA LEU A 36 0.82 -7.46 3.37
C LEU A 36 0.50 -8.55 4.41
N PHE A 37 -0.68 -8.50 5.02
CA PHE A 37 -1.11 -9.52 5.99
C PHE A 37 -1.18 -10.91 5.34
N MET A 38 -1.79 -11.02 4.15
CA MET A 38 -1.80 -12.29 3.39
C MET A 38 -0.39 -12.74 3.02
N PHE A 39 0.50 -11.81 2.66
CA PHE A 39 1.88 -12.11 2.33
C PHE A 39 2.65 -12.68 3.52
N THR A 40 2.44 -12.16 4.73
CA THR A 40 3.05 -12.74 5.96
C THR A 40 2.56 -14.16 6.28
N LYS A 41 1.39 -14.54 5.76
CA LYS A 41 0.85 -15.91 5.89
C LYS A 41 1.36 -16.83 4.79
N ALA A 42 1.55 -16.30 3.59
CA ALA A 42 2.10 -17.04 2.45
C ALA A 42 3.61 -17.27 2.58
N VAL A 43 4.34 -16.33 3.19
CA VAL A 43 5.79 -16.41 3.38
C VAL A 43 6.11 -16.60 4.86
N SER A 44 6.53 -17.81 5.21
CA SER A 44 7.05 -18.11 6.55
C SER A 44 8.44 -17.50 6.71
N VAL A 45 8.51 -16.28 7.28
CA VAL A 45 9.76 -15.58 7.59
C VAL A 45 10.75 -16.45 8.39
N PRO A 46 10.33 -17.26 9.38
CA PRO A 46 11.23 -18.15 10.10
C PRO A 46 11.86 -19.21 9.20
N ASP A 47 11.11 -19.77 8.25
CA ASP A 47 11.62 -20.81 7.35
C ASP A 47 12.59 -20.23 6.33
N VAL A 48 12.30 -19.04 5.80
CA VAL A 48 13.24 -18.30 4.95
C VAL A 48 14.54 -18.02 5.71
N TRP A 49 14.44 -17.54 6.94
CA TRP A 49 15.60 -17.21 7.77
C TRP A 49 16.42 -18.46 8.13
N ARG A 50 15.76 -19.56 8.47
CA ARG A 50 16.41 -20.83 8.79
C ARG A 50 17.16 -21.38 7.57
N ASN A 51 16.51 -21.40 6.41
CA ASN A 51 17.14 -21.81 5.15
C ASN A 51 18.33 -20.90 4.82
N MET A 52 18.19 -19.59 5.02
CA MET A 52 19.27 -18.63 4.73
C MET A 52 20.50 -18.82 5.63
N MET A 53 20.32 -19.18 6.90
CA MET A 53 21.44 -19.48 7.82
C MET A 53 22.14 -20.81 7.51
N GLU A 54 21.45 -21.74 6.83
CA GLU A 54 22.01 -23.04 6.46
C GLU A 54 22.91 -22.95 5.20
N ILE A 55 22.86 -21.83 4.48
CA ILE A 55 23.56 -21.65 3.20
C ILE A 55 24.94 -21.04 3.40
N LYS A 56 25.94 -21.66 2.78
CA LYS A 56 27.29 -21.11 2.68
C LYS A 56 27.23 -19.78 1.91
N VAL A 57 27.92 -18.76 2.43
CA VAL A 57 27.91 -17.36 1.93
C VAL A 57 28.25 -17.22 0.43
N GLY A 58 28.86 -18.24 -0.20
CA GLY A 58 29.14 -18.28 -1.64
C GLY A 58 28.01 -18.78 -2.54
N GLU A 59 26.95 -19.39 -2.01
CA GLU A 59 25.85 -20.00 -2.77
C GLU A 59 24.53 -19.22 -2.66
N VAL A 60 24.57 -18.03 -2.06
CA VAL A 60 23.40 -17.17 -1.84
C VAL A 60 22.65 -16.90 -3.14
N PHE A 61 23.36 -16.73 -4.25
CA PHE A 61 22.74 -16.48 -5.56
C PHE A 61 21.94 -17.69 -6.07
N GLY A 62 22.44 -18.91 -5.88
CA GLY A 62 21.76 -20.15 -6.27
C GLY A 62 20.55 -20.45 -5.40
N PHE A 63 20.62 -20.12 -4.11
CA PHE A 63 19.45 -20.17 -3.25
C PHE A 63 18.39 -19.17 -3.64
N LEU A 64 18.78 -17.92 -3.95
CA LEU A 64 17.82 -16.87 -4.31
C LEU A 64 17.07 -17.23 -5.60
N THR A 65 17.77 -17.73 -6.61
CA THR A 65 17.15 -18.17 -7.86
C THR A 65 16.26 -19.39 -7.66
N SER A 66 16.69 -20.38 -6.88
CA SER A 66 15.88 -21.55 -6.53
C SER A 66 14.63 -21.16 -5.74
N ALA A 67 14.76 -20.26 -4.77
CA ALA A 67 13.65 -19.75 -3.99
C ALA A 67 12.64 -19.00 -4.88
N LEU A 68 13.11 -18.15 -5.81
CA LEU A 68 12.25 -17.45 -6.76
C LEU A 68 11.52 -18.39 -7.72
N LEU A 69 12.21 -19.42 -8.23
CA LEU A 69 11.64 -20.39 -9.15
C LEU A 69 10.63 -21.34 -8.48
N ASN A 70 10.83 -21.65 -7.21
CA ASN A 70 9.92 -22.48 -6.41
C ASN A 70 8.90 -21.66 -5.62
N THR A 71 8.85 -20.33 -5.82
CA THR A 71 7.87 -19.47 -5.15
C THR A 71 6.49 -19.74 -5.73
N ASP A 72 5.51 -20.01 -4.86
CA ASP A 72 4.12 -20.24 -5.23
C ASP A 72 3.52 -19.07 -6.02
N SER A 73 2.62 -19.39 -6.95
CA SER A 73 1.92 -18.42 -7.81
C SER A 73 1.12 -17.38 -7.01
N LEU A 74 0.61 -17.76 -5.82
CA LEU A 74 -0.06 -16.85 -4.89
C LEU A 74 0.87 -15.75 -4.38
N THR A 75 2.11 -16.10 -4.04
CA THR A 75 3.11 -15.17 -3.53
C THR A 75 3.51 -14.17 -4.60
N TRP A 76 3.69 -14.63 -5.85
CA TRP A 76 3.90 -13.75 -7.01
C TRP A 76 2.74 -12.77 -7.23
N PHE A 77 1.49 -13.25 -7.13
CA PHE A 77 0.31 -12.41 -7.26
C PHE A 77 0.25 -11.32 -6.17
N LEU A 78 0.49 -11.68 -4.91
CA LEU A 78 0.51 -10.73 -3.80
C LEU A 78 1.62 -9.69 -3.98
N LEU A 79 2.80 -10.11 -4.44
CA LEU A 79 3.94 -9.23 -4.67
C LEU A 79 3.67 -8.25 -5.82
N ALA A 80 3.04 -8.72 -6.90
CA ALA A 80 2.57 -7.88 -7.99
C ALA A 80 1.51 -6.87 -7.52
N LEU A 81 0.52 -7.32 -6.73
CA LEU A 81 -0.53 -6.46 -6.19
C LEU A 81 0.05 -5.35 -5.30
N MET A 82 1.00 -5.69 -4.42
CA MET A 82 1.71 -4.72 -3.58
C MET A 82 2.53 -3.74 -4.42
N SER A 83 3.23 -4.21 -5.45
CA SER A 83 4.04 -3.36 -6.33
C SER A 83 3.17 -2.36 -7.10
N VAL A 84 2.05 -2.82 -7.66
CA VAL A 84 1.10 -1.97 -8.40
C VAL A 84 0.48 -0.91 -7.49
N THR A 85 0.09 -1.29 -6.27
CA THR A 85 -0.51 -0.33 -5.31
C THR A 85 0.48 0.75 -4.89
N LEU A 86 1.74 0.40 -4.65
CA LEU A 86 2.80 1.37 -4.36
C LEU A 86 3.08 2.31 -5.52
N ILE A 87 3.21 1.78 -6.74
CA ILE A 87 3.42 2.57 -7.95
C ILE A 87 2.25 3.51 -8.18
N SER A 88 1.00 3.03 -8.04
CA SER A 88 -0.21 3.84 -8.17
C SER A 88 -0.23 5.02 -7.19
N MET A 89 0.10 4.77 -5.91
CA MET A 89 0.18 5.83 -4.91
C MET A 89 1.26 6.84 -5.26
N PHE A 90 2.45 6.38 -5.64
CA PHE A 90 3.57 7.25 -6.00
C PHE A 90 3.26 8.13 -7.21
N TRP A 91 2.69 7.55 -8.27
CA TRP A 91 2.28 8.28 -9.47
C TRP A 91 1.22 9.33 -9.16
N LYS A 92 0.25 9.00 -8.30
CA LYS A 92 -0.77 9.95 -7.90
C LYS A 92 -0.18 11.15 -7.16
N THR A 93 0.73 10.91 -6.21
CA THR A 93 1.42 11.99 -5.49
C THR A 93 2.25 12.86 -6.42
N LEU A 94 2.97 12.27 -7.38
CA LEU A 94 3.71 13.02 -8.39
C LEU A 94 2.81 13.88 -9.28
N ARG A 95 1.64 13.35 -9.69
CA ARG A 95 0.68 14.09 -10.49
C ARG A 95 0.15 15.33 -9.76
N GLU A 96 -0.23 15.16 -8.49
CA GLU A 96 -0.71 16.27 -7.66
C GLU A 96 0.37 17.35 -7.48
N HIS A 97 1.64 16.96 -7.36
CA HIS A 97 2.75 17.91 -7.28
C HIS A 97 3.01 18.66 -8.61
N ASN A 98 2.85 17.99 -9.76
CA ASN A 98 3.02 18.63 -11.06
C ASN A 98 1.88 19.62 -11.38
N GLU A 99 0.63 19.27 -11.04
CA GLU A 99 -0.52 20.16 -11.27
C GLU A 99 -0.43 21.45 -10.42
N ALA A 100 0.17 21.40 -9.24
CA ALA A 100 0.46 22.58 -8.41
C ALA A 100 1.48 23.53 -9.05
N LEU A 101 2.48 23.00 -9.76
CA LEU A 101 3.49 23.83 -10.44
C LEU A 101 2.92 24.55 -11.67
N TYR A 102 2.07 23.88 -12.46
CA TYR A 102 1.44 24.49 -13.63
C TYR A 102 0.44 25.61 -13.32
N THR A 103 -0.23 25.53 -12.16
CA THR A 103 -1.21 26.56 -11.75
C THR A 103 -0.55 27.83 -11.22
N ASP A 104 0.67 27.75 -10.68
CA ASP A 104 1.42 28.91 -10.19
C ASP A 104 2.04 29.73 -11.33
N GLU A 105 2.51 29.07 -12.40
CA GLU A 105 3.08 29.77 -13.57
C GLU A 105 2.00 30.30 -14.54
N GLY A 106 0.85 29.64 -14.66
CA GLY A 106 -0.24 30.06 -15.55
C GLY A 106 -1.06 31.26 -15.06
N GLY A 107 -0.97 31.61 -13.77
CA GLY A 107 -1.74 32.70 -13.15
C GLY A 107 -1.28 34.12 -13.53
N TRP A 108 -0.03 34.27 -14.00
CA TRP A 108 0.56 35.57 -14.34
C TRP A 108 0.33 35.98 -15.81
N ALA A 109 -0.08 35.05 -16.68
CA ALA A 109 -0.28 35.33 -18.11
C ALA A 109 -1.67 35.91 -18.45
N LEU A 110 -2.58 36.00 -17.47
CA LEU A 110 -3.97 36.42 -17.64
C LEU A 110 -4.36 37.64 -16.79
N ARG A 111 -3.39 38.36 -16.21
CA ARG A 111 -3.58 39.65 -15.55
C ARG A 111 -2.76 40.73 -16.25
#